data_AF-A0A374NXR0-F1
#
_entry.id   AF-A0A374NXR0-F1
#
_cell.length_a   1.000
_cell.length_b   1.000
_cell.length_c   1.000
_cell.angle_alpha   90.00
_cell.angle_beta   90.00
_cell.angle_gamma   90.00
#
_symmetry.space_group_name_H-M   'P 1'
#
loop_
_entity.id
_entity.type
_entity.pdbx_description
1 polymer ?
#
loop_
_entity_poly.entity_id
_entity_poly.type
_entity_poly.pdbx_seq_one_letter_code
_entity_poly.pdbx_strand_id
1 'polypeptide(L)'
;MDRGKLYFVKDEFYIKFKGCGLLENKEMVNGKPHNRPCCYLFQYDDSKIYWMIPLSSKVDKYEKEYQHSLNKYKICDNISFGYVLGQKKAFLPQNLFPVTENYIENIYLNPDTHQPVLLDKKLMVELNAKARKKIRYNKMGKAFGLSNINKIYHELLREQKESA
;
A
#
# COMPACT_ATOMS: atom_id res chain seq x y z
N MET A 1 12.38 -0.17 -8.72
CA MET A 1 11.05 0.46 -8.53
C MET A 1 11.19 1.97 -8.28
N ASP A 2 10.23 2.79 -8.72
CA ASP A 2 10.29 4.25 -8.65
C ASP A 2 9.23 4.85 -7.71
N ARG A 3 9.68 5.69 -6.77
CA ARG A 3 8.81 6.24 -5.71
C ARG A 3 7.64 7.04 -6.29
N GLY A 4 6.47 6.87 -5.69
CA GLY A 4 5.25 7.56 -6.09
C GLY A 4 4.59 7.01 -7.35
N LYS A 5 5.14 5.93 -7.94
CA LYS A 5 4.46 5.16 -8.98
C LYS A 5 3.61 4.05 -8.37
N LEU A 6 2.66 3.58 -9.17
CA LEU A 6 1.74 2.52 -8.83
C LEU A 6 2.17 1.20 -9.48
N TYR A 7 2.02 0.09 -8.76
CA TYR A 7 2.39 -1.26 -9.22
C TYR A 7 1.31 -2.27 -8.85
N PHE A 8 1.22 -3.34 -9.62
CA PHE A 8 0.47 -4.54 -9.26
C PHE A 8 1.39 -5.54 -8.58
N VAL A 9 0.84 -6.26 -7.61
CA VAL A 9 1.53 -7.29 -6.83
C VAL A 9 0.93 -8.62 -7.22
N LYS A 10 1.78 -9.63 -7.43
CA LYS A 10 1.37 -10.97 -7.85
C LYS A 10 0.46 -11.64 -6.80
N ASP A 11 -0.47 -12.47 -7.26
CA ASP A 11 -1.39 -13.22 -6.39
C ASP A 11 -0.67 -14.15 -5.40
N GLU A 12 0.48 -14.72 -5.79
CA GLU A 12 1.31 -15.57 -4.94
C GLU A 12 1.72 -14.89 -3.62
N PHE A 13 1.93 -13.56 -3.64
CA PHE A 13 2.25 -12.79 -2.44
C PHE A 13 1.07 -12.80 -1.46
N TYR A 14 -0.14 -12.54 -1.95
CA TYR A 14 -1.34 -12.54 -1.12
C TYR A 14 -1.69 -13.93 -0.59
N ILE A 15 -1.46 -14.98 -1.40
CA ILE A 15 -1.63 -16.37 -0.98
C ILE A 15 -0.64 -16.71 0.14
N LYS A 16 0.64 -16.37 -0.04
CA LYS A 16 1.69 -16.63 0.96
C LYS A 16 1.43 -15.92 2.29
N PHE A 17 1.03 -14.65 2.23
CA PHE A 17 0.78 -13.81 3.40
C PHE A 17 -0.69 -13.76 3.81
N LYS A 18 -1.47 -14.79 3.47
CA LYS A 18 -2.86 -14.92 3.90
C LYS A 18 -2.97 -14.82 5.43
N GLY A 19 -3.98 -14.10 5.91
CA GLY A 19 -4.17 -13.81 7.32
C GLY A 19 -3.29 -12.69 7.89
N CYS A 20 -2.40 -12.08 7.09
CA CYS A 20 -1.62 -10.92 7.51
C CYS A 20 -2.34 -9.59 7.29
N GLY A 21 -3.66 -9.57 7.06
CA GLY A 21 -4.44 -8.35 6.88
C GLY A 21 -4.18 -7.58 5.57
N LEU A 22 -3.70 -8.28 4.54
CA LEU A 22 -3.55 -7.74 3.19
C LEU A 22 -4.90 -7.67 2.47
N LEU A 23 -5.04 -6.71 1.56
CA LEU A 23 -6.21 -6.61 0.67
C LEU A 23 -5.90 -7.32 -0.65
N GLU A 24 -6.54 -8.47 -0.87
CA GLU A 24 -6.36 -9.26 -2.10
C GLU A 24 -6.75 -8.51 -3.38
N ASN A 25 -6.19 -8.98 -4.51
CA ASN A 25 -6.52 -8.56 -5.87
C ASN A 25 -7.94 -9.02 -6.27
N LYS A 26 -8.98 -8.37 -5.76
CA LYS A 26 -10.39 -8.59 -6.16
C LYS A 26 -11.21 -7.31 -6.05
N GLU A 27 -10.66 -6.16 -6.47
CA GLU A 27 -11.49 -4.97 -6.57
C GLU A 27 -12.47 -5.13 -7.72
N MET A 28 -13.77 -5.11 -7.40
CA MET A 28 -14.81 -5.01 -8.41
C MET A 28 -14.91 -3.56 -8.85
N VAL A 29 -14.48 -3.26 -10.08
CA VAL A 29 -14.69 -1.96 -10.73
C VAL A 29 -15.68 -2.20 -11.87
N ASN A 30 -16.85 -1.55 -11.81
CA ASN A 30 -17.93 -1.73 -12.78
C ASN A 30 -18.32 -3.20 -13.01
N GLY A 31 -18.32 -4.02 -11.94
CA GLY A 31 -18.69 -5.44 -12.04
C GLY A 31 -17.61 -6.36 -12.59
N LYS A 32 -16.41 -5.86 -12.90
CA LYS A 32 -15.28 -6.67 -13.36
C LYS A 32 -14.21 -6.77 -12.26
N PRO A 33 -13.58 -7.94 -12.08
CA PRO A 33 -12.42 -8.06 -11.20
C PRO A 33 -11.23 -7.32 -11.80
N HIS A 34 -10.61 -6.48 -10.99
CA HIS A 34 -9.39 -5.75 -11.31
C HIS A 34 -8.35 -5.96 -10.21
N ASN A 35 -7.08 -6.08 -10.63
CA ASN A 35 -5.94 -6.09 -9.72
C ASN A 35 -5.91 -4.75 -8.96
N ARG A 36 -5.46 -4.80 -7.71
CA ARG A 36 -5.41 -3.63 -6.85
C ARG A 36 -4.06 -2.92 -7.06
N PRO A 37 -4.04 -1.71 -7.61
CA PRO A 37 -2.78 -0.96 -7.68
C PRO A 37 -2.33 -0.58 -6.26
N CYS A 38 -1.02 -0.64 -6.06
CA CYS A 38 -0.36 -0.32 -4.81
C CYS A 38 0.69 0.76 -5.06
N CYS A 39 0.70 1.81 -4.24
CA CYS A 39 1.66 2.89 -4.31
C CYS A 39 2.98 2.47 -3.66
N TYR A 40 4.09 2.57 -4.40
CA TYR A 40 5.42 2.43 -3.83
C TYR A 40 5.86 3.72 -3.14
N LEU A 41 6.20 3.63 -1.86
CA LEU A 41 6.60 4.76 -1.02
C LEU A 41 8.11 4.99 -1.01
N PHE A 42 8.84 4.02 -0.44
CA PHE A 42 10.27 4.08 -0.20
C PHE A 42 10.82 2.69 0.16
N GLN A 43 12.14 2.55 0.04
CA GLN A 43 12.91 1.52 0.71
C GLN A 43 13.32 2.08 2.08
N TYR A 44 13.16 1.31 3.16
CA TYR A 44 13.42 1.82 4.52
C TYR A 44 14.91 1.73 4.91
N ASP A 45 15.62 0.75 4.37
CA ASP A 45 17.03 0.43 4.55
C ASP A 45 17.54 -0.29 3.28
N ASP A 46 18.78 -0.79 3.25
CA ASP A 46 19.37 -1.43 2.06
C ASP A 46 18.89 -2.86 1.79
N SER A 47 17.85 -3.34 2.49
CA SER A 47 17.32 -4.71 2.35
C SER A 47 16.66 -5.02 1.00
N LYS A 48 16.53 -4.07 0.07
CA LYS A 48 15.71 -4.22 -1.14
C LYS A 48 14.25 -4.61 -0.83
N ILE A 49 13.75 -4.22 0.35
CA ILE A 49 12.35 -4.33 0.74
C ILE A 49 11.65 -2.98 0.54
N TYR A 50 10.60 -3.01 -0.25
CA TYR A 50 9.83 -1.85 -0.69
C TYR A 50 8.53 -1.75 0.09
N TRP A 51 8.21 -0.57 0.59
CA TRP A 51 6.98 -0.35 1.36
C TRP A 51 5.87 0.18 0.46
N MET A 52 4.72 -0.48 0.51
CA MET A 52 3.58 -0.22 -0.37
C MET A 52 2.31 0.10 0.38
N ILE A 53 1.51 1.02 -0.17
CA ILE A 53 0.14 1.29 0.30
C ILE A 53 -0.85 0.90 -0.79
N PRO A 54 -1.81 -0.01 -0.51
CA PRO A 54 -2.90 -0.28 -1.43
C PRO A 54 -3.83 0.93 -1.53
N LEU A 55 -4.41 1.13 -2.72
CA LEU A 55 -5.53 2.07 -2.90
C LEU A 55 -6.83 1.35 -3.24
N SER A 56 -7.95 2.03 -3.06
CA SER A 56 -9.30 1.54 -3.33
C SER A 56 -10.16 2.56 -4.08
N SER A 57 -11.03 2.05 -4.94
CA SER A 57 -12.10 2.81 -5.58
C SER A 57 -13.30 3.13 -4.67
N LYS A 58 -13.43 2.49 -3.50
CA LYS A 58 -14.56 2.64 -2.56
C LYS A 58 -14.48 3.93 -1.74
N VAL A 59 -14.44 5.08 -2.41
CA VAL A 59 -14.22 6.40 -1.77
C VAL A 59 -15.23 6.68 -0.66
N ASP A 60 -16.53 6.50 -0.91
CA ASP A 60 -17.59 6.83 0.06
C ASP A 60 -17.47 6.05 1.37
N LYS A 61 -17.04 4.78 1.30
CA LYS A 61 -16.78 3.96 2.48
C LYS A 61 -15.67 4.58 3.31
N TYR A 62 -14.54 4.85 2.68
CA TYR A 62 -13.35 5.34 3.38
C TYR A 62 -13.47 6.80 3.82
N GLU A 63 -14.28 7.62 3.15
CA GLU A 63 -14.61 8.97 3.60
C GLU A 63 -15.36 8.92 4.93
N LYS A 64 -16.34 8.02 5.08
CA LYS A 64 -17.04 7.81 6.36
C LYS A 64 -16.09 7.40 7.49
N GLU A 65 -15.19 6.44 7.22
CA GLU A 65 -14.18 6.00 8.18
C GLU A 65 -13.19 7.13 8.55
N TYR A 66 -12.78 7.92 7.56
CA TYR A 66 -11.90 9.07 7.75
C TYR A 66 -12.54 10.15 8.62
N GLN A 67 -13.78 10.54 8.31
CA GLN A 67 -14.54 11.54 9.09
C GLN A 67 -14.80 11.06 10.52
N HIS A 68 -15.11 9.77 10.71
CA HIS A 68 -15.21 9.19 12.04
C HIS A 68 -13.90 9.35 12.84
N SER A 69 -12.76 9.04 12.21
CA SER A 69 -11.44 9.20 12.83
C SER A 69 -11.14 10.66 13.18
N LEU A 70 -11.44 11.60 12.28
CA LEU A 70 -11.27 13.02 12.55
C LEU A 70 -12.16 13.51 13.69
N ASN A 71 -13.42 13.12 13.72
CA ASN A 71 -14.34 13.56 14.76
C ASN A 71 -13.90 13.07 16.16
N LYS A 72 -13.51 11.80 16.24
CA LYS A 72 -13.13 11.12 17.49
C LYS A 72 -11.72 11.43 17.96
N TYR A 73 -10.74 11.43 17.05
CA TYR A 73 -9.31 11.49 17.39
C TYR A 73 -8.61 12.77 16.90
N LYS A 74 -9.32 13.63 16.14
CA LYS A 74 -8.77 14.84 15.50
C LYS A 74 -7.66 14.58 14.47
N ILE A 75 -7.40 13.32 14.15
CA ILE A 75 -6.39 12.87 13.19
C ILE A 75 -6.85 11.57 12.52
N CYS A 76 -6.40 11.33 11.30
CA CYS A 76 -6.54 10.05 10.63
C CYS A 76 -5.21 9.60 10.03
N ASP A 77 -4.58 8.60 10.65
CA ASP A 77 -3.36 7.97 10.14
C ASP A 77 -3.63 6.77 9.22
N ASN A 78 -4.89 6.35 9.10
CA ASN A 78 -5.28 5.09 8.48
C ASN A 78 -5.66 5.21 7.01
N ILE A 79 -6.14 6.39 6.60
CA ILE A 79 -6.70 6.67 5.29
C ILE A 79 -6.16 8.02 4.82
N SER A 80 -5.87 8.13 3.53
CA SER A 80 -5.60 9.39 2.82
C SER A 80 -6.34 9.39 1.49
N PHE A 81 -6.51 10.54 0.85
CA PHE A 81 -7.19 10.63 -0.44
C PHE A 81 -6.31 11.31 -1.47
N GLY A 82 -6.41 10.86 -2.71
CA GLY A 82 -5.68 11.41 -3.84
C GLY A 82 -6.39 11.15 -5.15
N TYR A 83 -5.84 11.70 -6.23
CA TYR A 83 -6.37 11.49 -7.57
C TYR A 83 -5.44 10.57 -8.36
N VAL A 84 -6.02 9.60 -9.05
CA VAL A 84 -5.35 8.69 -9.99
C VAL A 84 -6.12 8.78 -11.30
N LEU A 85 -5.47 9.24 -12.37
CA LEU A 85 -6.10 9.43 -13.68
C LEU A 85 -7.40 10.27 -13.59
N GLY A 86 -7.35 11.37 -12.85
CA GLY A 86 -8.51 12.27 -12.64
C GLY A 86 -9.59 11.73 -11.68
N GLN A 87 -9.48 10.49 -11.20
CA GLN A 87 -10.45 9.90 -10.28
C GLN A 87 -9.96 9.94 -8.83
N LYS A 88 -10.80 10.41 -7.92
CA LYS A 88 -10.52 10.33 -6.48
C LYS A 88 -10.43 8.86 -6.05
N LYS A 89 -9.40 8.51 -5.28
CA LYS A 89 -9.16 7.19 -4.70
C LYS A 89 -8.82 7.31 -3.22
N ALA A 90 -9.14 6.27 -2.46
CA ALA A 90 -8.71 6.13 -1.08
C ALA A 90 -7.39 5.37 -1.03
N PHE A 91 -6.37 5.94 -0.37
CA PHE A 91 -5.11 5.27 -0.06
C PHE A 91 -5.18 4.75 1.37
N LEU A 92 -4.74 3.52 1.59
CA LEU A 92 -5.00 2.80 2.84
C LEU A 92 -3.70 2.52 3.62
N PRO A 93 -3.06 3.53 4.23
CA PRO A 93 -1.95 3.32 5.16
C PRO A 93 -2.23 2.27 6.23
N GLN A 94 -3.48 2.06 6.64
CA GLN A 94 -3.83 0.98 7.57
C GLN A 94 -3.50 -0.42 7.03
N ASN A 95 -3.45 -0.61 5.72
CA ASN A 95 -3.06 -1.85 5.06
C ASN A 95 -1.67 -1.74 4.42
N LEU A 96 -0.77 -0.91 4.97
CA LEU A 96 0.64 -0.82 4.57
C LEU A 96 1.28 -2.21 4.62
N PHE A 97 2.11 -2.56 3.64
CA PHE A 97 2.88 -3.81 3.67
C PHE A 97 4.26 -3.66 3.00
N PRO A 98 5.26 -4.45 3.43
CA PRO A 98 6.53 -4.59 2.73
C PRO A 98 6.43 -5.63 1.60
N VAL A 99 7.22 -5.47 0.54
CA VAL A 99 7.32 -6.40 -0.60
C VAL A 99 8.74 -6.44 -1.16
N THR A 100 9.10 -7.48 -1.90
CA THR A 100 10.33 -7.55 -2.71
C THR A 100 10.00 -7.48 -4.20
N GLU A 101 10.99 -7.15 -5.03
CA GLU A 101 10.80 -7.01 -6.49
C GLU A 101 10.26 -8.29 -7.15
N ASN A 102 10.62 -9.47 -6.63
CA ASN A 102 10.16 -10.75 -7.13
C ASN A 102 8.63 -10.93 -7.06
N TYR A 103 7.95 -10.22 -6.16
CA TYR A 103 6.50 -10.24 -6.00
C TYR A 103 5.77 -9.12 -6.76
N ILE A 104 6.49 -8.27 -7.49
CA ILE A 104 5.90 -7.27 -8.37
C ILE A 104 5.50 -7.93 -9.68
N GLU A 105 4.26 -7.71 -10.11
CA GLU A 105 3.74 -8.23 -11.37
C GLU A 105 4.13 -7.28 -12.52
N ASN A 106 3.64 -6.05 -12.45
CA ASN A 106 3.92 -5.01 -13.46
C ASN A 106 3.60 -3.62 -12.90
N ILE A 107 4.07 -2.60 -13.62
CA ILE A 107 3.77 -1.20 -13.32
C ILE A 107 2.37 -0.82 -13.82
N TYR A 108 1.67 0.04 -13.08
CA TYR A 108 0.37 0.56 -13.47
C TYR A 108 0.55 1.71 -14.48
N LEU A 109 0.03 1.50 -15.69
CA LEU A 109 0.15 2.45 -16.80
C LEU A 109 -1.16 3.20 -17.01
N ASN A 110 -1.05 4.45 -17.46
CA ASN A 110 -2.17 5.15 -18.07
C ASN A 110 -2.52 4.44 -19.39
N PRO A 111 -3.78 4.00 -19.60
CA PRO A 111 -4.17 3.28 -20.80
C PRO A 111 -4.05 4.11 -22.09
N ASP A 112 -4.16 5.44 -21.99
CA ASP A 112 -4.10 6.32 -23.16
C ASP A 112 -2.65 6.60 -23.57
N THR A 113 -1.80 6.97 -22.60
CA THR A 113 -0.42 7.41 -22.88
C THR A 113 0.60 6.29 -22.77
N HIS A 114 0.23 5.14 -22.21
CA HIS A 114 1.13 4.04 -21.85
C HIS A 114 2.28 4.45 -20.93
N GLN A 115 2.16 5.60 -20.26
CA GLN A 115 3.16 6.08 -19.30
C GLN A 115 2.79 5.65 -17.88
N PRO A 116 3.80 5.38 -17.02
CA PRO A 116 3.54 5.09 -15.61
C PRO A 116 2.82 6.24 -14.90
N VAL A 117 1.81 5.89 -14.10
CA VAL A 117 1.09 6.89 -13.31
C VAL A 117 1.95 7.33 -12.12
N LEU A 118 2.18 8.64 -12.02
CA LEU A 118 2.89 9.30 -10.93
C LEU A 118 1.90 10.03 -10.03
N LEU A 119 2.02 9.84 -8.72
CA LEU A 119 1.18 10.50 -7.73
C LEU A 119 1.67 11.92 -7.39
N ASP A 120 0.72 12.73 -6.91
CA ASP A 120 1.00 14.08 -6.42
C ASP A 120 2.02 14.09 -5.28
N LYS A 121 2.92 15.08 -5.28
CA LYS A 121 4.02 15.20 -4.31
C LYS A 121 3.52 15.42 -2.88
N LYS A 122 2.45 16.21 -2.68
CA LYS A 122 1.91 16.46 -1.33
C LYS A 122 1.29 15.20 -0.76
N LEU A 123 0.54 14.46 -1.57
CA LEU A 123 0.04 13.15 -1.20
C LEU A 123 1.18 12.20 -0.81
N MET A 124 2.26 12.16 -1.58
CA MET A 124 3.41 11.31 -1.26
C MET A 124 4.08 11.69 0.06
N VAL A 125 4.19 12.97 0.39
CA VAL A 125 4.71 13.41 1.70
C VAL A 125 3.82 12.90 2.84
N GLU A 126 2.50 13.03 2.70
CA GLU A 126 1.53 12.56 3.69
C GLU A 126 1.60 11.04 3.88
N LEU A 127 1.55 10.28 2.78
CA LEU A 127 1.61 8.81 2.81
C LEU A 127 2.92 8.32 3.44
N ASN A 128 4.04 8.96 3.11
CA ASN A 128 5.34 8.64 3.69
C ASN A 128 5.38 8.88 5.20
N ALA A 129 4.81 9.99 5.68
CA ALA A 129 4.73 10.29 7.11
C ALA A 129 3.90 9.24 7.86
N LYS A 130 2.71 8.91 7.35
CA LYS A 130 1.81 7.89 7.93
C LYS A 130 2.47 6.50 7.94
N ALA A 131 3.12 6.11 6.84
CA ALA A 131 3.80 4.82 6.74
C ALA A 131 4.97 4.71 7.73
N ARG A 132 5.86 5.70 7.79
CA ARG A 132 6.98 5.70 8.74
C ARG A 132 6.52 5.63 10.18
N LYS A 133 5.44 6.34 10.54
CA LYS A 133 4.83 6.26 11.86
C LYS A 133 4.39 4.84 12.17
N LYS A 134 3.68 4.17 11.26
CA LYS A 134 3.24 2.77 11.43
C LYS A 134 4.41 1.80 11.55
N ILE A 135 5.41 1.89 10.69
CA ILE A 135 6.61 1.04 10.75
C ILE A 135 7.29 1.20 12.11
N ARG A 136 7.52 2.43 12.57
CA ARG A 136 8.14 2.70 13.87
C ARG A 136 7.37 2.07 15.03
N TYR A 137 6.04 2.25 15.08
CA TYR A 137 5.23 1.69 16.16
C TYR A 137 5.23 0.16 16.16
N ASN A 138 5.09 -0.48 14.99
CA ASN A 138 5.13 -1.94 14.91
C ASN A 138 6.53 -2.50 15.26
N LYS A 139 7.63 -1.82 14.91
CA LYS A 139 8.99 -2.18 15.37
C LYS A 139 9.13 -2.13 16.89
N MET A 140 8.32 -1.31 17.58
CA MET A 140 8.25 -1.25 19.04
C MET A 140 7.25 -2.24 19.66
N GLY A 141 6.71 -3.17 18.87
CA GLY A 141 5.69 -4.13 19.33
C GLY A 141 4.28 -3.54 19.51
N LYS A 142 4.05 -2.28 19.09
CA LYS A 142 2.74 -1.63 19.16
C LYS A 142 2.03 -1.82 17.82
N ALA A 143 1.11 -2.79 17.77
CA ALA A 143 0.31 -3.05 16.58
C ALA A 143 -0.36 -1.76 16.08
N PHE A 144 -0.02 -1.33 14.87
CA PHE A 144 -0.55 -0.12 14.28
C PHE A 144 -0.84 -0.29 12.79
N GLY A 145 -2.14 -0.37 12.46
CA GLY A 145 -2.63 -0.79 11.16
C GLY A 145 -3.34 -2.13 11.27
N LEU A 146 -3.80 -2.63 10.12
CA LEU A 146 -4.50 -3.90 9.97
C LEU A 146 -3.56 -5.00 9.45
N SER A 147 -2.47 -4.62 8.77
CA SER A 147 -1.51 -5.59 8.24
C SER A 147 -0.45 -5.98 9.26
N ASN A 148 -0.12 -7.27 9.34
CA ASN A 148 0.98 -7.77 10.16
C ASN A 148 2.32 -7.55 9.46
N ILE A 149 2.77 -6.29 9.43
CA ILE A 149 3.94 -5.89 8.65
C ILE A 149 5.25 -6.51 9.14
N ASN A 150 5.37 -6.79 10.44
CA ASN A 150 6.57 -7.42 10.99
C ASN A 150 6.71 -8.87 10.50
N LYS A 151 5.62 -9.65 10.53
CA LYS A 151 5.63 -11.02 10.02
C LYS A 151 6.04 -11.08 8.55
N ILE A 152 5.44 -10.23 7.72
CA ILE A 152 5.78 -10.15 6.29
C ILE A 152 7.25 -9.75 6.11
N TYR A 153 7.69 -8.69 6.80
CA TYR A 153 9.07 -8.19 6.71
C TYR A 153 10.12 -9.25 7.05
N HIS A 154 9.94 -9.98 8.16
CA HIS A 154 10.89 -11.00 8.58
C HIS A 154 10.94 -12.21 7.64
N GLU A 155 9.80 -12.60 7.08
CA GLU A 155 9.74 -13.67 6.08
C GLU A 155 10.46 -13.27 4.78
N LEU A 156 10.25 -12.05 4.30
CA LEU A 156 10.96 -11.54 3.11
C LEU A 156 12.47 -11.48 3.33
N LEU A 157 12.93 -11.08 4.52
CA LEU A 157 14.36 -11.12 4.86
C LEU A 157 14.92 -12.55 4.88
N ARG A 158 14.11 -13.54 5.25
CA ARG A 158 14.51 -14.96 5.27
C ARG A 158 14.70 -15.48 3.84
N GLU A 159 13.75 -15.21 2.95
CA GLU A 159 13.83 -15.59 1.53
C GLU A 159 15.07 -15.01 0.83
N GLN A 160 15.40 -13.75 1.12
CA GLN A 160 16.57 -13.09 0.54
C GLN A 160 17.90 -13.74 0.97
N LYS A 161 17.96 -14.30 2.19
CA LYS A 161 19.13 -15.04 2.67
C LYS A 161 19.23 -16.45 2.07
N GLU A 162 18.09 -17.10 1.83
CA GLU A 162 18.04 -18.43 1.21
C GLU A 162 18.36 -18.39 -0.30
N SER A 163 18.25 -17.21 -0.92
CA SER A 163 18.53 -16.98 -2.35
C SER A 163 19.94 -16.43 -2.63
N ALA A 164 20.76 -16.21 -1.60
CA ALA A 164 22.11 -15.65 -1.68
C ALA A 164 23.17 -16.75 -1.49
#